data_AF-X1GSY9-F1
#
_entry.id   AF-X1GSY9-F1
#
_cell.length_a   1.000
_cell.length_b   1.000
_cell.length_c   1.000
_cell.angle_alpha   90.00
_cell.angle_beta   90.00
_cell.angle_gamma   90.00
#
_symmetry.space_group_name_H-M   'P 1'
#
loop_
_entity.id
_entity.type
_entity.pdbx_description
1 polymer ?
#
loop_
_entity_poly.entity_id
_entity_poly.type
_entity_poly.pdbx_seq_one_letter_code
_entity_poly.pdbx_strand_id
1 'polypeptide(L)'
;MSYTLVPGKMGVVVQTTESLDNFSNIVKNLVKRGKECRVFNTICKVIRRRQEETKKLAKKVEVVIVVGGHNSSNTSQLARLSQSMGVTTYFMEREKDLDSIDWQGIKRVGLTGGTSTPEELIVKIRDRLGQFSVT
;
A
#
# COMPACT_ATOMS: atom_id res chain seq x y z
N MET A 1 -35.19 -10.70 -16.96
CA MET A 1 -34.65 -9.77 -15.95
C MET A 1 -34.39 -10.56 -14.69
N SER A 2 -33.16 -11.04 -14.49
CA SER A 2 -32.78 -11.84 -13.32
C SER A 2 -32.56 -10.92 -12.13
N TYR A 3 -33.57 -10.79 -11.26
CA TYR A 3 -33.36 -10.22 -9.94
C TYR A 3 -32.52 -11.22 -9.14
N THR A 4 -31.22 -10.92 -8.97
CA THR A 4 -30.41 -11.59 -7.95
C THR A 4 -31.07 -11.30 -6.61
N LEU A 5 -31.81 -12.27 -6.07
CA LEU A 5 -32.39 -12.22 -4.75
C LEU A 5 -31.25 -12.06 -3.75
N VAL A 6 -31.01 -10.82 -3.33
CA VAL A 6 -30.04 -10.55 -2.28
C VAL A 6 -30.70 -11.07 -0.98
N PRO A 7 -30.08 -11.98 -0.22
CA PRO A 7 -30.71 -12.60 0.95
C PRO A 7 -31.04 -11.58 2.06
N GLY A 8 -32.03 -11.90 2.91
CA GLY A 8 -32.48 -11.01 3.99
C GLY A 8 -31.45 -10.77 5.09
N LYS A 9 -30.54 -11.73 5.29
CA LYS A 9 -29.38 -11.65 6.20
C LYS A 9 -28.10 -11.89 5.41
N MET A 10 -27.07 -11.10 5.67
CA MET A 10 -25.79 -11.17 4.96
C MET A 10 -24.63 -11.13 5.95
N GLY A 11 -23.68 -12.06 5.78
CA GLY A 11 -22.35 -11.98 6.39
C GLY A 11 -21.36 -11.40 5.40
N VAL A 12 -20.60 -10.39 5.79
CA VAL A 12 -19.58 -9.75 4.95
C VAL A 12 -18.22 -9.93 5.61
N VAL A 13 -17.30 -10.58 4.89
CA VAL A 13 -15.88 -10.71 5.22
C VAL A 13 -15.06 -10.00 4.16
N VAL A 14 -13.80 -9.68 4.46
CA VAL A 14 -12.96 -8.86 3.59
C VAL A 14 -11.57 -9.45 3.44
N GLN A 15 -11.05 -9.43 2.21
CA GLN A 15 -9.69 -9.90 1.96
C GLN A 15 -8.70 -9.04 2.77
N THR A 16 -7.67 -9.68 3.32
CA THR A 16 -6.71 -9.06 4.24
C THR A 16 -5.98 -7.84 3.67
N THR A 17 -5.87 -7.76 2.34
CA THR A 17 -5.23 -6.68 1.57
C THR A 17 -6.21 -5.69 0.96
N GLU A 18 -7.51 -5.82 1.19
CA GLU A 18 -8.50 -4.88 0.65
C GLU A 18 -8.40 -3.51 1.33
N SER A 19 -8.71 -2.44 0.61
CA SER A 19 -8.67 -1.10 1.20
C SER A 19 -9.88 -0.84 2.10
N LEU A 20 -9.67 -0.14 3.22
CA LEU A 20 -10.76 0.20 4.14
C LEU A 20 -11.81 1.09 3.49
N ASP A 21 -11.40 1.99 2.60
CA ASP A 21 -12.31 2.89 1.88
C ASP A 21 -13.22 2.12 0.93
N ASN A 22 -12.66 1.19 0.13
CA ASN A 22 -13.45 0.35 -0.76
C ASN A 22 -14.39 -0.57 0.04
N PHE A 23 -13.88 -1.22 1.09
CA PHE A 23 -14.71 -2.04 1.98
C PHE A 23 -15.86 -1.24 2.60
N SER A 24 -15.58 -0.03 3.09
CA SER A 24 -16.59 0.87 3.65
C SER A 24 -17.64 1.27 2.62
N ASN A 25 -17.24 1.53 1.38
CA ASN A 25 -18.15 1.86 0.29
C ASN A 25 -19.04 0.67 -0.09
N ILE A 26 -18.48 -0.53 -0.16
CA ILE A 26 -19.25 -1.76 -0.42
C ILE A 26 -20.27 -1.99 0.71
N VAL A 27 -19.85 -1.92 1.96
CA VAL A 27 -20.74 -2.09 3.12
C VAL A 27 -21.85 -1.05 3.13
N LYS A 28 -21.55 0.23 2.88
CA LYS A 28 -22.56 1.30 2.77
C LYS A 28 -23.62 0.98 1.71
N ASN A 29 -23.20 0.50 0.54
CA ASN A 29 -24.12 0.14 -0.53
C ASN A 29 -24.98 -1.10 -0.18
N LEU A 30 -24.42 -2.07 0.54
CA LEU A 30 -25.15 -3.24 1.02
C LEU A 30 -26.19 -2.86 2.08
N VAL A 31 -25.84 -1.99 3.03
CA VAL A 31 -26.76 -1.49 4.07
C VAL A 31 -27.91 -0.67 3.47
N LYS A 32 -27.62 0.19 2.47
CA LYS A 32 -28.66 0.96 1.75
C LYS A 32 -29.75 0.09 1.12
N ARG A 33 -29.45 -1.17 0.82
CA ARG A 33 -30.41 -2.13 0.25
C ARG A 33 -31.33 -2.78 1.31
N GLY A 34 -31.32 -2.28 2.55
CA GLY A 34 -32.30 -2.59 3.59
C GLY A 34 -32.18 -3.99 4.22
N LYS A 35 -30.98 -4.57 4.25
CA LYS A 35 -30.74 -5.96 4.68
C LYS A 35 -29.93 -6.00 5.96
N GLU A 36 -30.19 -7.01 6.78
CA GLU A 36 -29.42 -7.26 8.01
C GLU A 36 -28.00 -7.69 7.61
N CYS A 37 -27.02 -6.81 7.82
CA CYS A 37 -25.61 -7.06 7.48
C CYS A 37 -24.79 -7.25 8.76
N ARG A 38 -24.11 -8.38 8.90
CA ARG A 38 -23.04 -8.58 9.89
C ARG A 38 -21.70 -8.49 9.20
N VAL A 39 -20.87 -7.56 9.64
CA VAL A 39 -19.61 -7.20 8.97
C VAL A 39 -18.43 -7.60 9.85
N PHE A 40 -17.55 -8.43 9.31
CA PHE A 40 -16.32 -8.85 9.97
C PHE A 40 -15.14 -8.23 9.24
N ASN A 41 -14.52 -7.24 9.86
CA ASN A 41 -13.32 -6.62 9.31
C ASN A 41 -12.10 -7.54 9.55
N THR A 42 -11.78 -8.32 8.53
CA THR A 42 -10.61 -9.20 8.47
C THR A 42 -9.42 -8.56 7.75
N ILE A 43 -9.42 -7.23 7.56
CA ILE A 43 -8.25 -6.50 7.03
C ILE A 43 -7.10 -6.63 8.03
N CYS A 44 -5.92 -6.97 7.53
CA CYS A 44 -4.76 -7.20 8.36
C CYS A 44 -4.25 -5.87 8.97
N LYS A 45 -4.23 -5.77 10.30
CA LYS A 45 -3.73 -4.58 11.04
C LYS A 45 -2.30 -4.19 10.65
N VAL A 46 -1.47 -5.17 10.26
CA VAL A 46 -0.08 -4.95 9.82
C VAL A 46 -0.04 -4.11 8.54
N ILE A 47 -0.96 -4.36 7.61
CA ILE A 47 -1.05 -3.62 6.33
C ILE A 47 -1.44 -2.18 6.60
N ARG A 48 -2.42 -1.96 7.47
CA ARG A 48 -2.84 -0.61 7.87
C ARG A 48 -1.70 0.16 8.54
N ARG A 49 -0.98 -0.48 9.47
CA ARG A 49 0.17 0.13 10.14
C ARG A 49 1.24 0.54 9.14
N ARG A 50 1.56 -0.33 8.16
CA ARG A 50 2.50 0.02 7.08
C ARG A 50 2.01 1.19 6.24
N GLN A 51 0.74 1.23 5.85
CA GLN A 51 0.18 2.38 5.13
C GLN A 51 0.28 3.70 5.93
N GLU A 52 0.02 3.65 7.24
CA GLU A 52 0.18 4.82 8.12
C GLU A 52 1.65 5.25 8.27
N GLU A 53 2.57 4.29 8.37
CA GLU A 53 4.02 4.54 8.38
C GLU A 53 4.50 5.12 7.05
N THR A 54 4.07 4.58 5.91
CA THR A 54 4.36 5.11 4.58
C THR A 54 3.82 6.53 4.39
N LYS A 55 2.61 6.83 4.88
CA LYS A 55 2.08 8.21 4.88
C LYS A 55 2.95 9.18 5.67
N LYS A 56 3.45 8.75 6.83
CA LYS A 56 4.34 9.57 7.67
C LYS A 56 5.70 9.76 7.01
N LEU A 57 6.23 8.72 6.36
CA LEU A 57 7.47 8.74 5.62
C LEU A 57 7.40 9.71 4.43
N ALA A 58 6.37 9.58 3.60
CA ALA A 58 6.14 10.40 2.41
C ALA A 58 6.14 11.92 2.69
N LYS A 59 5.74 12.34 3.91
CA LYS A 59 5.73 13.75 4.31
C LYS A 59 7.11 14.32 4.67
N LYS A 60 8.12 13.47 4.84
CA LYS A 60 9.44 13.85 5.38
C LYS A 60 10.56 13.77 4.34
N VAL A 61 10.29 13.17 3.19
CA VAL A 61 11.29 12.81 2.18
C VAL A 61 10.92 13.41 0.82
N GLU A 62 11.91 13.52 -0.06
CA GLU A 62 11.73 14.07 -1.42
C GLU A 62 11.36 12.95 -2.40
N VAL A 63 11.87 11.74 -2.13
CA VAL A 63 11.58 10.53 -2.90
C VAL A 63 11.19 9.41 -1.95
N VAL A 64 10.17 8.64 -2.32
CA VAL A 64 9.86 7.34 -1.70
C VAL A 64 10.18 6.22 -2.68
N ILE A 65 10.96 5.24 -2.21
CA ILE A 65 11.21 3.99 -2.93
C ILE A 65 10.36 2.91 -2.28
N VAL A 66 9.50 2.31 -3.08
CA VAL A 66 8.68 1.17 -2.68
C VAL A 66 9.24 -0.09 -3.32
N VAL A 67 9.65 -1.06 -2.50
CA VAL A 67 10.32 -2.27 -2.96
C VAL A 67 9.39 -3.48 -2.86
N GLY A 68 9.28 -4.25 -3.94
CA GLY A 68 8.64 -5.56 -3.97
C GLY A 68 8.05 -5.89 -5.34
N GLY A 69 7.48 -7.09 -5.47
CA GLY A 69 6.94 -7.55 -6.76
C GLY A 69 5.77 -6.71 -7.28
N HIS A 70 5.73 -6.43 -8.58
CA HIS A 70 4.64 -5.73 -9.27
C HIS A 70 3.29 -6.46 -9.13
N ASN A 71 3.31 -7.79 -8.97
CA ASN A 71 2.12 -8.60 -8.73
C ASN A 71 1.62 -8.55 -7.28
N SER A 72 2.34 -7.88 -6.37
CA SER A 72 1.92 -7.72 -4.98
C SER A 72 0.91 -6.59 -4.85
N SER A 73 -0.32 -6.95 -4.51
CA SER A 73 -1.39 -5.97 -4.24
C SER A 73 -1.01 -5.01 -3.11
N ASN A 74 -0.39 -5.50 -2.03
CA ASN A 74 0.05 -4.64 -0.93
C ASN A 74 1.16 -3.67 -1.38
N THR A 75 2.17 -4.14 -2.09
CA THR A 75 3.26 -3.27 -2.54
C THR A 75 2.75 -2.21 -3.51
N SER A 76 1.86 -2.60 -4.44
CA SER A 76 1.19 -1.69 -5.35
C SER A 76 0.35 -0.64 -4.62
N GLN A 77 -0.32 -1.02 -3.54
CA GLN A 77 -1.07 -0.07 -2.70
C GLN A 77 -0.15 0.94 -1.99
N LEU A 78 1.01 0.52 -1.48
CA LEU A 78 1.97 1.43 -0.86
C LEU A 78 2.55 2.44 -1.87
N ALA A 79 2.84 1.99 -3.10
CA ALA A 79 3.28 2.85 -4.19
C ALA A 79 2.21 3.88 -4.57
N ARG A 80 0.98 3.43 -4.83
CA ARG A 80 -0.16 4.32 -5.14
C ARG A 80 -0.43 5.30 -4.01
N LEU A 81 -0.32 4.85 -2.76
CA LEU A 81 -0.50 5.70 -1.60
C LEU A 81 0.56 6.81 -1.53
N SER A 82 1.83 6.47 -1.75
CA SER A 82 2.92 7.46 -1.77
C SER A 82 2.73 8.46 -2.91
N GLN A 83 2.38 8.00 -4.10
CA GLN A 83 2.05 8.87 -5.24
C GLN A 83 0.88 9.82 -4.93
N SER A 84 -0.18 9.31 -4.28
CA SER A 84 -1.34 10.13 -3.89
C SER A 84 -1.01 11.22 -2.86
N MET A 85 0.11 11.09 -2.14
CA MET A 85 0.62 12.09 -1.20
C MET A 85 1.41 13.21 -1.91
N GLY A 86 1.63 13.12 -3.22
CA GLY A 86 2.37 14.10 -4.01
C GLY A 86 3.90 13.99 -3.91
N VAL A 87 4.43 12.93 -3.30
CA VAL A 87 5.88 12.67 -3.25
C VAL A 87 6.31 11.84 -4.46
N THR A 88 7.46 12.18 -5.04
CA THR A 88 8.06 11.38 -6.11
C THR A 88 8.24 9.95 -5.61
N THR A 89 7.67 8.99 -6.33
CA THR A 89 7.61 7.60 -5.89
C THR A 89 8.13 6.67 -6.97
N TYR A 90 9.13 5.85 -6.64
CA TYR A 90 9.64 4.79 -7.49
C TYR A 90 9.20 3.43 -6.96
N PHE A 91 8.69 2.58 -7.86
CA PHE A 91 8.31 1.20 -7.54
C PHE A 91 9.32 0.25 -8.20
N MET A 92 10.03 -0.53 -7.40
CA MET A 92 11.19 -1.31 -7.84
C MET A 92 11.17 -2.74 -7.30
N GLU A 93 11.70 -3.67 -8.09
CA GLU A 93 11.84 -5.08 -7.71
C GLU A 93 13.29 -5.44 -7.36
N ARG A 94 14.26 -4.65 -7.84
CA ARG A 94 15.69 -4.98 -7.76
C ARG A 94 16.52 -3.75 -7.46
N GLU A 95 17.69 -3.97 -6.86
CA GLU A 95 18.67 -2.91 -6.57
C GLU A 95 19.10 -2.12 -7.82
N LYS A 96 19.19 -2.78 -8.99
CA LYS A 96 19.61 -2.19 -10.27
C LYS A 96 18.62 -1.14 -10.78
N ASP A 97 17.38 -1.19 -10.34
CA ASP A 97 16.38 -0.23 -10.78
C ASP A 97 16.76 1.20 -10.32
N LEU A 98 17.55 1.35 -9.25
CA LEU A 98 18.11 2.63 -8.76
C LEU A 98 18.96 3.37 -9.79
N ASP A 99 19.56 2.66 -10.74
CA ASP A 99 20.45 3.26 -11.76
C ASP A 99 19.67 4.11 -12.77
N SER A 100 18.33 3.97 -12.80
CA SER A 100 17.44 4.76 -13.66
C SER A 100 16.97 6.08 -13.03
N ILE A 101 17.30 6.33 -11.76
CA ILE A 101 16.87 7.52 -11.02
C ILE A 101 17.89 8.64 -11.22
N ASP A 102 17.41 9.83 -11.58
CA ASP A 102 18.19 11.06 -11.46
C ASP A 102 18.18 11.53 -10.00
N TRP A 103 19.35 11.48 -9.37
CA TRP A 103 19.54 11.83 -7.96
C TRP A 103 19.84 13.31 -7.72
N GLN A 104 19.89 14.13 -8.77
CA GLN A 104 20.29 15.54 -8.65
C GLN A 104 19.34 16.31 -7.72
N GLY A 105 19.91 16.88 -6.66
CA GLY A 105 19.18 17.70 -5.68
C GLY A 105 18.43 16.92 -4.59
N ILE A 106 18.36 15.59 -4.68
CA ILE A 106 17.68 14.75 -3.67
C ILE A 106 18.60 14.53 -2.47
N LYS A 107 18.11 14.81 -1.26
CA LYS A 107 18.85 14.62 0.00
C LYS A 107 18.20 13.58 0.92
N ARG A 108 16.87 13.50 0.90
CA ARG A 108 16.09 12.62 1.79
C ARG A 108 15.30 11.61 0.97
N VAL A 109 15.59 10.34 1.22
CA VAL A 109 14.96 9.21 0.54
C VAL A 109 14.25 8.36 1.59
N GLY A 110 12.98 8.08 1.35
CA GLY A 110 12.23 7.13 2.16
C GLY A 110 12.28 5.75 1.54
N LEU A 111 12.56 4.72 2.33
CA LEU A 111 12.54 3.34 1.87
C LEU A 111 11.41 2.56 2.53
N THR A 112 10.55 1.94 1.74
CA THR A 112 9.49 1.07 2.25
C THR A 112 9.33 -0.17 1.38
N GLY A 113 8.78 -1.23 1.96
CA GLY A 113 8.64 -2.52 1.29
C GLY A 113 7.28 -3.16 1.49
N GLY A 114 6.90 -4.02 0.55
CA GLY A 114 5.78 -4.93 0.75
C GLY A 114 6.05 -5.97 1.84
N THR A 115 5.00 -6.60 2.36
CA THR A 115 5.13 -7.66 3.39
C THR A 115 5.87 -8.89 2.86
N SER A 116 5.83 -9.12 1.55
CA SER A 116 6.48 -10.22 0.85
C SER A 116 7.88 -9.87 0.32
N THR A 117 8.39 -8.68 0.62
CA THR A 117 9.70 -8.24 0.14
C THR A 117 10.79 -8.75 1.08
N PRO A 118 11.80 -9.51 0.60
CA PRO A 118 12.90 -10.00 1.44
C PRO A 118 13.66 -8.84 2.10
N GLU A 119 13.98 -8.99 3.38
CA GLU A 119 14.70 -7.97 4.15
C GLU A 119 16.11 -7.71 3.57
N GLU A 120 16.76 -8.75 3.05
CA GLU A 120 18.05 -8.64 2.36
C GLU A 120 18.02 -7.66 1.17
N LEU A 121 16.92 -7.61 0.43
CA LEU A 121 16.76 -6.68 -0.69
C LEU A 121 16.61 -5.24 -0.20
N ILE A 122 15.86 -5.04 0.89
CA ILE A 122 15.72 -3.72 1.54
C ILE A 122 17.08 -3.23 2.03
N VAL A 123 17.87 -4.11 2.66
CA VAL A 123 19.22 -3.80 3.13
C VAL A 123 20.14 -3.42 1.97
N LYS A 124 20.18 -4.21 0.88
CA LYS A 124 21.00 -3.91 -0.31
C LYS A 124 20.67 -2.54 -0.92
N ILE A 125 19.38 -2.23 -1.03
CA ILE A 125 18.92 -0.93 -1.55
C ILE A 125 19.34 0.20 -0.60
N ARG A 126 19.15 0.04 0.70
CA ARG A 126 19.58 1.03 1.71
C ARG A 126 21.08 1.27 1.64
N ASP A 127 21.89 0.23 1.50
CA ASP A 127 23.34 0.34 1.48
C ASP A 127 23.82 1.06 0.20
N ARG A 128 23.18 0.82 -0.95
CA ARG A 128 23.38 1.60 -2.20
C ARG A 128 23.01 3.07 -2.04
N LEU A 129 22.06 3.38 -1.18
CA LEU A 129 21.61 4.74 -0.86
C LEU A 129 22.44 5.40 0.25
N GLY A 130 23.54 4.81 0.72
CA GLY A 130 24.29 5.27 1.90
C GLY A 130 24.80 6.72 1.86
N GLN A 131 24.82 7.36 0.70
CA GLN A 131 25.14 8.79 0.52
C GLN A 131 23.95 9.74 0.81
N PHE A 132 22.73 9.21 0.93
CA PHE A 132 21.50 9.95 1.21
C PHE A 132 21.06 9.76 2.67
N SER A 133 20.24 10.68 3.18
CA SER A 133 19.54 10.47 4.44
C SER A 133 18.36 9.53 4.18
N VAL A 134 18.55 8.24 4.50
CA VAL A 134 17.53 7.20 4.33
C VAL A 134 16.70 7.10 5.62
N THR A 135 15.37 7.21 5.49
CA THR A 135 14.39 7.05 6.59
C THR A 135 13.44 5.88 6.33
#